data_AF-A0A150WKF5-F1
#
_entry.id   AF-A0A150WKF5-F1
#
_cell.length_a   1.000
_cell.length_b   1.000
_cell.length_c   1.000
_cell.angle_alpha   90.00
_cell.angle_beta   90.00
_cell.angle_gamma   90.00
#
_symmetry.space_group_name_H-M   'P 1'
#
loop_
_entity.id
_entity.type
_entity.pdbx_description
1 polymer ?
#
loop_
_entity_poly.entity_id
_entity_poly.type
_entity_poly.pdbx_seq_one_letter_code
_entity_poly.pdbx_strand_id
1 'polypeptide(L)'
;MKTSFLSKSVMGVLVLAALTLSACAKKDDSASGRVVTRGGSGIVTQNTCGNAAQAQAVGKIFDSQSYGSRFEEQVKAFVSATLDPEALGTISGNINDATGIDFTASFPFDSNNQLIAAQASISIKIFDSYAKTTYNGQVVPPYEVAFSQAKSGTINRNTRQINVVFEDEFGSITLTGTYDGSMVNGKVSFNNYKALKGSPQSGQLGDFRIYQCAMIH
;
A
#
# COMPACT_ATOMS: atom_id res chain seq x y z
N MET A 1 6.55 7.47 -66.36
CA MET A 1 6.89 6.47 -65.33
C MET A 1 8.36 6.59 -64.97
N LYS A 2 8.67 7.07 -63.77
CA LYS A 2 10.00 7.02 -63.16
C LYS A 2 9.78 6.60 -61.70
N THR A 3 10.18 5.38 -61.38
CA THR A 3 10.16 4.82 -60.03
C THR A 3 11.35 5.35 -59.25
N SER A 4 11.11 5.94 -58.07
CA SER A 4 12.15 6.18 -57.07
C SER A 4 11.78 5.41 -55.81
N PHE A 5 12.59 4.39 -55.53
CA PHE A 5 12.70 3.71 -54.24
C PHE A 5 13.74 4.48 -53.42
N LEU A 6 13.48 4.80 -52.16
CA LEU A 6 14.54 5.02 -51.15
C LEU A 6 13.99 5.05 -49.71
N SER A 7 14.48 4.09 -48.92
CA SER A 7 14.82 4.15 -47.48
C SER A 7 13.72 4.50 -46.46
N LYS A 8 13.16 3.52 -45.72
CA LYS A 8 13.68 2.92 -44.47
C LYS A 8 13.93 3.91 -43.32
N SER A 9 13.00 3.84 -42.36
CA SER A 9 13.17 3.79 -40.90
C SER A 9 14.33 4.53 -40.24
N VAL A 10 14.02 5.57 -39.46
CA VAL A 10 14.74 5.92 -38.23
C VAL A 10 13.71 6.38 -37.18
N MET A 11 13.24 5.42 -36.38
CA MET A 11 12.47 5.68 -35.16
C MET A 11 13.46 5.55 -33.99
N GLY A 12 14.10 6.66 -33.65
CA GLY A 12 15.07 6.74 -32.55
C GLY A 12 14.36 7.09 -31.25
N VAL A 13 13.88 6.07 -30.53
CA VAL A 13 13.40 6.21 -29.14
C VAL A 13 14.62 6.14 -28.21
N LEU A 14 15.05 7.30 -27.72
CA LEU A 14 15.99 7.45 -26.62
C LEU A 14 15.21 7.32 -25.30
N VAL A 15 15.08 6.11 -24.76
CA VAL A 15 14.75 5.92 -23.34
C VAL A 15 16.07 5.63 -22.64
N LEU A 16 16.63 6.70 -22.06
CA LEU A 16 17.84 6.65 -21.28
C LEU A 16 17.57 5.88 -19.98
N ALA A 17 18.46 4.93 -19.70
CA ALA A 17 18.49 4.10 -18.53
C ALA A 17 18.57 4.92 -17.23
N ALA A 18 17.63 4.70 -16.31
CA ALA A 18 17.77 4.98 -14.89
C ALA A 18 17.91 3.66 -14.14
N LEU A 19 19.09 3.05 -14.21
CA LEU A 19 19.45 1.79 -13.52
C LEU A 19 20.69 1.96 -12.63
N THR A 20 20.86 3.11 -11.98
CA THR A 20 21.99 3.31 -11.06
C THR A 20 21.62 4.21 -9.87
N LEU A 21 20.87 3.69 -8.90
CA LEU A 21 20.88 4.20 -7.53
C LEU A 21 20.67 3.04 -6.54
N SER A 22 21.63 2.12 -6.51
CA SER A 22 21.80 1.14 -5.44
C SER A 22 23.21 1.27 -4.86
N ALA A 23 23.42 2.27 -3.99
CA ALA A 23 24.47 2.26 -2.97
C ALA A 23 24.32 3.48 -2.05
N CYS A 24 24.56 3.25 -0.75
CA CYS A 24 24.58 4.23 0.35
C CYS A 24 23.22 4.57 0.99
N ALA A 25 22.46 3.57 1.40
CA ALA A 25 21.66 3.73 2.62
C ALA A 25 22.63 3.62 3.81
N LYS A 26 23.05 4.76 4.36
CA LYS A 26 23.69 4.80 5.68
C LYS A 26 22.70 4.21 6.68
N LYS A 27 23.18 3.23 7.46
CA LYS A 27 22.51 2.77 8.66
C LYS A 27 22.68 3.85 9.72
N ASP A 28 21.77 4.82 9.70
CA ASP A 28 21.52 5.68 10.85
C ASP A 28 20.36 5.04 11.63
N ASP A 29 20.69 4.52 12.81
CA ASP A 29 19.73 4.02 13.78
C ASP A 29 18.75 5.16 14.14
N SER A 30 17.43 4.90 14.05
CA SER A 30 16.29 5.74 14.48
C SER A 30 15.48 6.53 13.42
N ALA A 31 15.65 6.28 12.12
CA ALA A 31 14.70 6.82 11.12
C ALA A 31 13.44 5.94 11.02
N SER A 32 12.38 6.33 11.72
CA SER A 32 11.01 5.93 11.40
C SER A 32 10.64 6.43 10.00
N GLY A 33 11.00 5.66 8.97
CA GLY A 33 10.78 6.02 7.58
C GLY A 33 9.78 5.09 6.91
N ARG A 34 8.84 5.67 6.15
CA ARG A 34 7.99 4.91 5.24
C ARG A 34 8.87 4.22 4.20
N VAL A 35 8.60 2.96 3.90
CA VAL A 35 9.21 2.27 2.77
C VAL A 35 8.27 2.38 1.58
N VAL A 36 8.79 2.90 0.47
CA VAL A 36 8.06 3.04 -0.79
C VAL A 36 8.88 2.48 -1.94
N THR A 37 8.48 1.35 -2.50
CA THR A 37 9.26 0.68 -3.54
C THR A 37 8.39 -0.13 -4.51
N ARG A 38 8.88 -0.29 -5.75
CA ARG A 38 8.60 -1.46 -6.61
C ARG A 38 9.84 -2.36 -6.59
N GLY A 39 10.08 -3.02 -5.46
CA GLY A 39 11.26 -3.86 -5.23
C GLY A 39 11.07 -4.60 -3.93
N GLY A 40 11.25 -5.91 -3.91
CA GLY A 40 10.82 -6.78 -2.82
C GLY A 40 11.14 -6.22 -1.43
N SER A 41 10.13 -5.73 -0.71
CA SER A 41 10.30 -5.38 0.69
C SER A 41 10.48 -6.65 1.51
N GLY A 42 11.30 -6.53 2.55
CA GLY A 42 11.51 -7.57 3.55
C GLY A 42 10.19 -8.14 4.07
N ILE A 43 10.21 -9.44 4.33
CA ILE A 43 9.09 -10.20 4.87
C ILE A 43 8.64 -9.52 6.16
N VAL A 44 7.47 -8.87 6.14
CA VAL A 44 6.75 -8.55 7.37
C VAL A 44 6.38 -9.88 8.00
N THR A 45 6.87 -10.14 9.20
CA THR A 45 6.58 -11.36 9.97
C THR A 45 5.07 -11.52 10.07
N GLN A 46 4.54 -12.50 9.35
CA GLN A 46 3.12 -12.76 9.27
C GLN A 46 2.65 -13.29 10.63
N ASN A 47 1.86 -12.51 11.37
CA ASN A 47 1.34 -12.93 12.65
C ASN A 47 0.22 -13.96 12.41
N THR A 48 0.51 -15.25 12.57
CA THR A 48 -0.44 -16.31 12.30
C THR A 48 -1.46 -16.40 13.44
N CYS A 49 -2.74 -16.18 13.13
CA CYS A 49 -3.82 -16.55 14.04
C CYS A 49 -3.74 -18.06 14.32
N GLY A 50 -3.83 -18.47 15.60
CA GLY A 50 -3.50 -19.82 16.09
C GLY A 50 -4.32 -21.01 15.55
N ASN A 51 -5.11 -20.84 14.49
CA ASN A 51 -5.78 -21.93 13.77
C ASN A 51 -5.43 -21.86 12.28
N ALA A 52 -5.07 -23.00 11.68
CA ALA A 52 -4.72 -23.10 10.26
C ALA A 52 -5.83 -22.64 9.29
N ALA A 53 -7.10 -22.64 9.73
CA ALA A 53 -8.23 -22.09 8.98
C ALA A 53 -8.37 -20.55 9.08
N GLN A 54 -7.66 -19.91 10.00
CA GLN A 54 -7.63 -18.46 10.26
C GLN A 54 -6.29 -17.82 9.86
N ALA A 55 -5.44 -18.54 9.11
CA ALA A 55 -4.07 -18.15 8.77
C ALA A 55 -3.93 -16.93 7.83
N GLN A 56 -5.00 -16.19 7.54
CA GLN A 56 -4.89 -14.96 6.76
C GLN A 56 -4.60 -13.77 7.66
N ALA A 57 -3.32 -13.58 7.95
CA ALA A 57 -2.82 -12.34 8.56
C ALA A 57 -2.89 -11.12 7.63
N VAL A 58 -3.33 -11.35 6.39
CA VAL A 58 -3.43 -10.36 5.32
C VAL A 58 -4.88 -9.91 5.21
N GLY A 59 -5.09 -8.62 5.43
CA GLY A 59 -6.35 -7.95 5.17
C GLY A 59 -6.44 -7.46 3.72
N LYS A 60 -7.62 -7.00 3.35
CA LYS A 60 -7.92 -6.43 2.02
C LYS A 60 -8.42 -5.01 2.18
N ILE A 61 -8.02 -4.12 1.26
CA ILE A 61 -8.64 -2.81 1.06
C ILE A 61 -9.38 -2.87 -0.27
N PHE A 62 -10.68 -2.57 -0.26
CA PHE A 62 -11.57 -2.82 -1.38
C PHE A 62 -12.66 -1.75 -1.46
N ASP A 63 -13.41 -1.75 -2.57
CA ASP A 63 -14.57 -0.87 -2.75
C ASP A 63 -15.85 -1.63 -2.41
N SER A 64 -16.45 -1.32 -1.25
CA SER A 64 -17.71 -1.95 -0.85
C SER A 64 -18.91 -1.51 -1.68
N GLN A 65 -18.80 -0.40 -2.43
CA GLN A 65 -19.90 0.19 -3.18
C GLN A 65 -19.87 -0.14 -4.68
N SER A 66 -18.92 -0.96 -5.13
CA SER A 66 -18.82 -1.46 -6.52
C SER A 66 -18.65 -0.38 -7.59
N TYR A 67 -18.06 0.77 -7.27
CA TYR A 67 -17.69 1.83 -8.23
C TYR A 67 -16.26 1.63 -8.75
N GLY A 68 -16.00 0.50 -9.42
CA GLY A 68 -14.65 0.04 -9.76
C GLY A 68 -13.68 1.08 -10.35
N SER A 69 -14.16 2.01 -11.20
CA SER A 69 -13.30 3.08 -11.76
C SER A 69 -12.84 4.10 -10.72
N ARG A 70 -13.70 4.41 -9.73
CA ARG A 70 -13.38 5.36 -8.65
C ARG A 70 -12.35 4.78 -7.71
N PHE A 71 -12.37 3.47 -7.46
CA PHE A 71 -11.37 2.82 -6.61
C PHE A 71 -9.97 3.00 -7.19
N GLU A 72 -9.76 2.64 -8.46
CA GLU A 72 -8.46 2.78 -9.12
C GLU A 72 -7.94 4.23 -9.07
N GLU A 73 -8.81 5.21 -9.32
CA GLU A 73 -8.48 6.63 -9.19
C GLU A 73 -8.02 7.00 -7.77
N GLN A 74 -8.68 6.49 -6.73
CA GLN A 74 -8.26 6.72 -5.34
C GLN A 74 -6.91 6.06 -5.02
N VAL A 75 -6.64 4.85 -5.54
CA VAL A 75 -5.33 4.20 -5.35
C VAL A 75 -4.22 5.00 -6.03
N LYS A 76 -4.46 5.44 -7.27
CA LYS A 76 -3.54 6.29 -8.03
C LYS A 76 -3.30 7.64 -7.34
N ALA A 77 -4.36 8.25 -6.81
CA ALA A 77 -4.26 9.46 -5.99
C ALA A 77 -3.45 9.21 -4.70
N PHE A 78 -3.67 8.09 -4.01
CA PHE A 78 -2.94 7.71 -2.80
C PHE A 78 -1.42 7.61 -3.04
N VAL A 79 -0.99 6.97 -4.12
CA VAL A 79 0.45 6.81 -4.39
C VAL A 79 1.11 8.03 -5.06
N SER A 80 0.32 9.02 -5.50
CA SER A 80 0.78 10.15 -6.31
C SER A 80 1.90 10.99 -5.66
N ALA A 81 2.06 10.92 -4.34
CA ALA A 81 3.16 11.57 -3.62
C ALA A 81 4.55 10.99 -3.96
N THR A 82 4.59 9.73 -4.40
CA THR A 82 5.84 8.93 -4.50
C THR A 82 5.95 8.09 -5.77
N LEU A 83 4.87 7.98 -6.55
CA LEU A 83 4.86 7.29 -7.84
C LEU A 83 3.98 8.05 -8.82
N ASP A 84 4.43 8.13 -10.08
CA ASP A 84 3.61 8.66 -11.16
C ASP A 84 2.38 7.75 -11.35
N PRO A 85 1.15 8.27 -11.24
CA PRO A 85 -0.07 7.47 -11.42
C PRO A 85 -0.12 6.68 -12.73
N GLU A 86 0.51 7.18 -13.81
CA GLU A 86 0.58 6.52 -15.11
C GLU A 86 1.49 5.27 -15.10
N ALA A 87 2.37 5.15 -14.11
CA ALA A 87 3.23 3.99 -13.94
C ALA A 87 2.53 2.81 -13.24
N LEU A 88 1.27 2.97 -12.79
CA LEU A 88 0.43 1.88 -12.31
C LEU A 88 -0.45 1.36 -13.45
N GLY A 89 -0.56 0.03 -13.53
CA GLY A 89 -1.54 -0.66 -14.36
C GLY A 89 -2.96 -0.52 -13.81
N THR A 90 -3.84 -1.44 -14.22
CA THR A 90 -5.22 -1.47 -13.72
C THR A 90 -5.29 -2.13 -12.35
N ILE A 91 -6.17 -1.62 -11.48
CA ILE A 91 -6.29 -2.06 -10.08
C ILE A 91 -7.77 -2.27 -9.75
N SER A 92 -8.15 -3.49 -9.41
CA SER A 92 -9.55 -3.81 -9.07
C SER A 92 -9.87 -3.44 -7.62
N GLY A 93 -11.10 -2.96 -7.42
CA GLY A 93 -11.71 -2.79 -6.10
C GLY A 93 -12.42 -4.04 -5.58
N ASN A 94 -12.45 -5.15 -6.34
CA ASN A 94 -13.08 -6.40 -5.94
C ASN A 94 -12.09 -7.28 -5.15
N ILE A 95 -12.52 -7.76 -3.98
CA ILE A 95 -11.70 -8.58 -3.07
C ILE A 95 -11.22 -9.90 -3.69
N ASN A 96 -11.94 -10.42 -4.68
CA ASN A 96 -11.67 -11.72 -5.31
C ASN A 96 -10.82 -11.64 -6.58
N ASP A 97 -10.52 -10.43 -7.06
CA ASP A 97 -9.75 -10.26 -8.29
C ASP A 97 -8.25 -10.45 -8.03
N ALA A 98 -7.50 -10.70 -9.11
CA ALA A 98 -6.05 -10.89 -9.04
C ALA A 98 -5.29 -9.59 -8.75
N THR A 99 -5.84 -8.44 -9.16
CA THR A 99 -5.35 -7.09 -8.85
C THR A 99 -6.15 -6.52 -7.67
N GLY A 100 -5.57 -5.56 -6.96
CA GLY A 100 -6.18 -4.94 -5.80
C GLY A 100 -5.17 -4.60 -4.72
N ILE A 101 -5.64 -4.50 -3.48
CA ILE A 101 -4.80 -4.10 -2.34
C ILE A 101 -4.87 -5.14 -1.23
N ASP A 102 -3.70 -5.67 -0.88
CA ASP A 102 -3.49 -6.43 0.34
C ASP A 102 -2.88 -5.49 1.38
N PHE A 103 -3.21 -5.68 2.65
CA PHE A 103 -2.49 -5.00 3.71
C PHE A 103 -2.26 -5.90 4.92
N THR A 104 -1.22 -5.59 5.67
CA THR A 104 -0.94 -6.18 6.98
C THR A 104 -0.79 -5.05 7.98
N ALA A 105 -1.23 -5.26 9.20
CA ALA A 105 -1.10 -4.28 10.27
C ALA A 105 -0.85 -5.01 11.60
N SER A 106 -0.17 -4.36 12.53
CA SER A 106 0.21 -4.90 13.83
C SER A 106 0.08 -3.81 14.87
N PHE A 107 -0.89 -3.92 15.78
CA PHE A 107 -1.26 -2.92 16.79
C PHE A 107 -1.08 -3.52 18.20
N PRO A 108 0.15 -3.47 18.75
CA PRO A 108 0.44 -4.02 20.07
C PRO A 108 -0.08 -3.12 21.20
N PHE A 109 -0.38 -3.73 22.35
CA PHE A 109 -0.88 -3.05 23.53
C PHE A 109 0.10 -3.10 24.72
N ASP A 110 0.04 -2.07 25.56
CA ASP A 110 0.75 -2.05 26.84
C ASP A 110 -0.04 -2.78 27.94
N SER A 111 0.52 -2.82 29.15
CA SER A 111 -0.14 -3.42 30.33
C SER A 111 -1.45 -2.72 30.74
N ASN A 112 -1.68 -1.50 30.27
CA ASN A 112 -2.89 -0.71 30.52
C ASN A 112 -3.93 -0.84 29.40
N ASN A 113 -3.73 -1.80 28.49
CA ASN A 113 -4.55 -1.99 27.29
C ASN A 113 -4.63 -0.74 26.39
N GLN A 114 -3.57 0.06 26.35
CA GLN A 114 -3.42 1.18 25.42
C GLN A 114 -2.56 0.78 24.23
N LEU A 115 -2.85 1.33 23.05
CA LEU A 115 -2.05 1.11 21.84
C LEU A 115 -0.63 1.65 22.03
N ILE A 116 0.39 0.83 21.77
CA ILE A 116 1.79 1.27 21.72
C ILE A 116 2.08 1.80 20.32
N ALA A 117 1.77 3.08 20.06
CA ALA A 117 1.89 3.68 18.73
C ALA A 117 3.28 3.53 18.10
N ALA A 118 4.35 3.61 18.90
CA ALA A 118 5.74 3.44 18.44
C ALA A 118 6.08 2.03 17.93
N GLN A 119 5.24 1.03 18.24
CA GLN A 119 5.40 -0.35 17.76
C GLN A 119 4.28 -0.75 16.77
N ALA A 120 3.32 0.15 16.54
CA ALA A 120 2.22 -0.11 15.63
C ALA A 120 2.70 0.03 14.18
N SER A 121 2.52 -0.99 13.35
CA SER A 121 3.00 -0.97 11.96
C SER A 121 1.90 -1.32 10.96
N ILE A 122 2.10 -0.92 9.71
CA ILE A 122 1.22 -1.26 8.59
C ILE A 122 2.03 -1.37 7.30
N SER A 123 1.69 -2.33 6.45
CA SER A 123 2.21 -2.47 5.09
C SER A 123 1.04 -2.66 4.13
N ILE A 124 0.93 -1.78 3.14
CA ILE A 124 -0.08 -1.77 2.08
C ILE A 124 0.61 -2.15 0.77
N LYS A 125 0.18 -3.26 0.17
CA LYS A 125 0.72 -3.79 -1.09
C LYS A 125 -0.33 -3.68 -2.18
N ILE A 126 -0.01 -2.91 -3.21
CA ILE A 126 -0.85 -2.65 -4.37
C ILE A 126 -0.41 -3.58 -5.50
N PHE A 127 -1.30 -4.49 -5.89
CA PHE A 127 -1.15 -5.39 -7.02
C PHE A 127 -1.90 -4.80 -8.22
N ASP A 128 -1.18 -4.17 -9.14
CA ASP A 128 -1.73 -3.74 -10.42
C ASP A 128 -1.62 -4.85 -11.47
N SER A 129 -2.11 -4.60 -12.68
CA SER A 129 -2.03 -5.55 -13.80
C SER A 129 -0.60 -5.91 -14.23
N TYR A 130 0.41 -5.14 -13.82
CA TYR A 130 1.81 -5.47 -14.06
C TYR A 130 2.40 -6.35 -12.94
N ALA A 131 1.90 -6.24 -11.71
CA ALA A 131 2.37 -7.06 -10.60
C ALA A 131 2.19 -8.56 -10.88
N LYS A 132 3.14 -9.38 -10.42
CA LYS A 132 3.24 -10.84 -10.65
C LYS A 132 3.46 -11.26 -12.11
N THR A 133 3.46 -10.32 -13.07
CA THR A 133 3.88 -10.64 -14.45
C THR A 133 5.40 -10.78 -14.53
N THR A 134 5.88 -11.53 -15.52
CA THR A 134 7.32 -11.68 -15.76
C THR A 134 7.75 -10.72 -16.87
N TYR A 135 8.70 -9.84 -16.56
CA TYR A 135 9.33 -8.94 -17.52
C TYR A 135 10.85 -9.16 -17.48
N ASN A 136 11.47 -9.45 -18.63
CA ASN A 136 12.89 -9.80 -18.73
C ASN A 136 13.34 -10.91 -17.75
N GLY A 137 12.47 -11.91 -17.52
CA GLY A 137 12.76 -13.03 -16.62
C GLY A 137 12.61 -12.71 -15.13
N GLN A 138 12.20 -11.50 -14.75
CA GLN A 138 11.94 -11.11 -13.37
C GLN A 138 10.44 -10.91 -13.13
N VAL A 139 9.96 -11.38 -11.98
CA VAL A 139 8.58 -11.13 -11.54
C VAL A 139 8.48 -9.71 -11.02
N VAL A 140 7.57 -8.92 -11.59
CA VAL A 140 7.32 -7.55 -11.15
C VAL A 140 6.67 -7.58 -9.76
N PRO A 141 7.29 -6.96 -8.74
CA PRO A 141 6.73 -6.94 -7.39
C PRO A 141 5.53 -5.98 -7.31
N PRO A 142 4.64 -6.14 -6.30
CA PRO A 142 3.64 -5.12 -5.99
C PRO A 142 4.32 -3.81 -5.59
N TYR A 143 3.58 -2.71 -5.73
CA TYR A 143 4.01 -1.44 -5.14
C TYR A 143 3.66 -1.42 -3.66
N GLU A 144 4.61 -1.06 -2.81
CA GLU A 144 4.41 -1.10 -1.37
C GLU A 144 4.49 0.28 -0.73
N VAL A 145 3.60 0.51 0.23
CA VAL A 145 3.62 1.63 1.16
C VAL A 145 3.57 1.06 2.57
N ALA A 146 4.68 1.15 3.31
CA ALA A 146 4.77 0.62 4.66
C ALA A 146 5.20 1.68 5.68
N PHE A 147 4.63 1.65 6.87
CA PHE A 147 5.01 2.46 8.03
C PHE A 147 5.38 1.54 9.20
N SER A 148 6.51 1.81 9.84
CA SER A 148 7.02 1.01 10.97
C SER A 148 6.49 1.45 12.33
N GLN A 149 5.92 2.65 12.43
CA GLN A 149 5.29 3.19 13.64
C GLN A 149 4.07 4.04 13.28
N ALA A 150 3.05 4.04 14.13
CA ALA A 150 1.95 4.99 14.05
C ALA A 150 2.35 6.34 14.64
N LYS A 151 1.82 7.42 14.05
CA LYS A 151 1.94 8.77 14.60
C LYS A 151 1.14 8.91 15.88
N SER A 152 -0.08 8.35 15.88
CA SER A 152 -1.00 8.34 17.00
C SER A 152 -2.10 7.31 16.77
N GLY A 153 -2.87 6.98 17.80
CA GLY A 153 -4.07 6.18 17.62
C GLY A 153 -4.72 5.76 18.92
N THR A 154 -5.96 5.32 18.82
CA THR A 154 -6.74 4.75 19.92
C THR A 154 -7.44 3.48 19.45
N ILE A 155 -7.47 2.47 20.33
CA ILE A 155 -8.30 1.28 20.16
C ILE A 155 -9.11 1.11 21.44
N ASN A 156 -10.39 1.45 21.38
CA ASN A 156 -11.27 1.39 22.52
C ASN A 156 -11.85 -0.03 22.66
N ARG A 157 -11.47 -0.76 23.71
CA ARG A 157 -11.95 -2.12 23.99
C ARG A 157 -13.41 -2.21 24.43
N ASN A 158 -13.97 -1.12 24.97
CA ASN A 158 -15.36 -1.08 25.41
C ASN A 158 -16.30 -0.84 24.23
N THR A 159 -15.99 0.15 23.37
CA THR A 159 -16.80 0.47 22.19
C THR A 159 -16.42 -0.34 20.95
N ARG A 160 -15.32 -1.10 21.03
CA ARG A 160 -14.72 -1.87 19.93
C ARG A 160 -14.43 -1.04 18.69
N GLN A 161 -13.99 0.21 18.90
CA GLN A 161 -13.65 1.16 17.85
C GLN A 161 -12.13 1.29 17.70
N ILE A 162 -11.67 1.49 16.47
CA ILE A 162 -10.27 1.81 16.17
C ILE A 162 -10.18 3.16 15.46
N ASN A 163 -9.12 3.91 15.75
CA ASN A 163 -8.70 5.09 15.02
C ASN A 163 -7.17 5.20 15.11
N VAL A 164 -6.44 4.83 14.06
CA VAL A 164 -4.97 4.82 14.03
C VAL A 164 -4.46 5.65 12.87
N VAL A 165 -3.52 6.55 13.14
CA VAL A 165 -2.94 7.48 12.15
C VAL A 165 -1.46 7.13 11.96
N PHE A 166 -1.08 6.94 10.71
CA PHE A 166 0.31 6.86 10.27
C PHE A 166 0.64 8.11 9.46
N GLU A 167 1.82 8.67 9.66
CA GLU A 167 2.21 9.91 9.01
C GLU A 167 3.72 9.93 8.75
N ASP A 168 4.09 10.50 7.61
CA ASP A 168 5.47 10.80 7.24
C ASP A 168 5.55 12.14 6.48
N GLU A 169 6.67 12.39 5.81
CA GLU A 169 6.86 13.62 5.03
C GLU A 169 6.09 13.67 3.70
N PHE A 170 5.51 12.55 3.25
CA PHE A 170 4.76 12.45 1.99
C PHE A 170 3.26 12.56 2.22
N GLY A 171 2.77 12.17 3.39
CA GLY A 171 1.35 12.24 3.74
C GLY A 171 1.01 11.50 5.03
N SER A 172 -0.29 11.30 5.22
CA SER A 172 -0.83 10.47 6.28
C SER A 172 -1.86 9.48 5.76
N ILE A 173 -2.00 8.37 6.49
CA ILE A 173 -3.12 7.45 6.37
C ILE A 173 -3.81 7.29 7.73
N THR A 174 -5.13 7.20 7.70
CA THR A 174 -5.97 7.03 8.89
C THR A 174 -6.84 5.80 8.71
N LEU A 175 -6.71 4.86 9.64
CA LEU A 175 -7.56 3.68 9.74
C LEU A 175 -8.63 3.93 10.81
N THR A 176 -9.89 3.96 10.40
CA THR A 176 -11.03 4.03 11.32
C THR A 176 -11.90 2.80 11.15
N GLY A 177 -12.46 2.26 12.23
CA GLY A 177 -13.28 1.05 12.10
C GLY A 177 -13.79 0.50 13.41
N THR A 178 -14.35 -0.70 13.33
CA THR A 178 -14.82 -1.47 14.48
C THR A 178 -14.38 -2.93 14.39
N TYR A 179 -14.39 -3.63 15.52
CA TYR A 179 -14.12 -5.06 15.58
C TYR A 179 -15.15 -5.82 16.41
N ASP A 180 -15.28 -7.13 16.18
CA ASP A 180 -16.32 -7.94 16.79
C ASP A 180 -15.81 -9.16 17.57
N GLY A 181 -14.50 -9.33 17.70
CA GLY A 181 -13.86 -10.52 18.29
C GLY A 181 -13.30 -11.47 17.22
N SER A 182 -13.71 -11.33 15.96
CA SER A 182 -13.25 -12.16 14.84
C SER A 182 -12.60 -11.29 13.76
N MET A 183 -13.30 -10.24 13.33
CA MET A 183 -12.87 -9.37 12.25
C MET A 183 -12.72 -7.93 12.74
N VAL A 184 -11.87 -7.19 12.05
CA VAL A 184 -11.85 -5.73 12.09
C VAL A 184 -12.23 -5.23 10.70
N ASN A 185 -13.19 -4.31 10.67
CA ASN A 185 -13.70 -3.71 9.44
C ASN A 185 -13.70 -2.19 9.58
N GLY A 186 -13.47 -1.49 8.50
CA GLY A 186 -13.41 -0.04 8.57
C GLY A 186 -13.04 0.64 7.27
N LYS A 187 -12.52 1.85 7.36
CA LYS A 187 -12.12 2.71 6.25
C LYS A 187 -10.65 3.06 6.38
N VAL A 188 -9.97 3.10 5.23
CA VAL A 188 -8.64 3.70 5.10
C VAL A 188 -8.79 5.01 4.35
N SER A 189 -8.43 6.12 4.99
CA SER A 189 -8.35 7.43 4.36
C SER A 189 -6.89 7.86 4.25
N PHE A 190 -6.59 8.71 3.28
CA PHE A 190 -5.25 9.25 3.07
C PHE A 190 -5.28 10.75 2.81
N ASN A 191 -4.17 11.41 3.11
CA ASN A 191 -3.92 12.79 2.79
C ASN A 191 -2.46 12.95 2.38
N ASN A 192 -2.21 13.20 1.09
CA ASN A 192 -0.86 13.45 0.60
C ASN A 192 -0.49 14.92 0.81
N TYR A 193 0.71 15.16 1.31
CA TYR A 193 1.29 16.49 1.47
C TYR A 193 2.08 16.93 0.23
N LYS A 194 2.47 15.98 -0.62
CA LYS A 194 3.23 16.17 -1.86
C LYS A 194 2.57 15.42 -3.02
N ALA A 195 2.89 15.80 -4.24
CA ALA A 195 2.55 15.06 -5.46
C ALA A 195 3.71 15.16 -6.45
N LEU A 196 4.04 14.07 -7.14
CA LEU A 196 5.05 14.09 -8.21
C LEU A 196 4.57 14.90 -9.43
N LYS A 197 3.27 14.83 -9.73
CA LYS A 197 2.59 15.59 -10.77
C LYS A 197 1.29 16.15 -10.21
N GLY A 198 0.97 17.41 -10.51
CA GLY A 198 -0.26 18.07 -10.09
C GLY A 198 -0.23 18.55 -8.63
N SER A 199 -1.41 18.64 -8.01
CA SER A 199 -1.57 19.07 -6.62
C SER A 199 -1.61 17.85 -5.67
N PRO A 200 -1.20 18.01 -4.40
CA PRO A 200 -1.43 16.99 -3.39
C PRO A 200 -2.91 16.57 -3.33
N GLN A 201 -3.15 15.28 -3.10
CA GLN A 201 -4.48 14.66 -3.15
C GLN A 201 -4.85 14.09 -1.78
N SER A 202 -6.15 14.04 -1.47
CA SER A 202 -6.68 13.37 -0.28
C SER A 202 -7.98 12.65 -0.60
N GLY A 203 -8.32 11.63 0.16
CA GLY A 203 -9.51 10.83 -0.10
C GLY A 203 -9.65 9.61 0.79
N GLN A 204 -10.66 8.81 0.49
CA GLN A 204 -10.83 7.48 1.08
C GLN A 204 -10.26 6.47 0.09
N LEU A 205 -9.23 5.73 0.50
CA LEU A 205 -8.63 4.67 -0.31
C LEU A 205 -9.62 3.51 -0.53
N GLY A 206 -10.35 3.12 0.51
CA GLY A 206 -11.34 2.06 0.45
C GLY A 206 -11.86 1.66 1.81
N ASP A 207 -12.69 0.63 1.85
CA ASP A 207 -13.03 -0.07 3.08
C ASP A 207 -12.05 -1.22 3.29
N PHE A 208 -11.70 -1.53 4.52
CA PHE A 208 -10.79 -2.63 4.85
C PHE A 208 -11.47 -3.72 5.66
N ARG A 209 -10.95 -4.94 5.51
CA ARG A 209 -11.33 -6.10 6.33
C ARG A 209 -10.10 -6.95 6.62
N ILE A 210 -9.91 -7.30 7.90
CA ILE A 210 -8.80 -8.14 8.38
C ILE A 210 -9.24 -8.95 9.60
N TYR A 211 -8.63 -10.12 9.83
CA TYR A 211 -8.86 -10.86 11.07
C TYR A 211 -8.29 -10.09 12.27
N GLN A 212 -9.06 -10.04 13.36
CA GLN A 212 -8.67 -9.30 14.56
C GLN A 212 -7.33 -9.80 15.14
N CYS A 213 -7.14 -11.11 15.22
CA CYS A 213 -5.91 -11.73 15.72
C CYS A 213 -4.66 -11.37 14.91
N ALA A 214 -4.81 -10.98 13.64
CA ALA A 214 -3.68 -10.55 12.82
C ALA A 214 -3.25 -9.12 13.15
N MET A 215 -4.22 -8.27 13.52
CA MET A 215 -4.00 -6.83 13.67
C MET A 215 -3.89 -6.37 15.12
N ILE A 216 -4.66 -6.94 16.04
CA ILE A 216 -4.81 -6.50 17.43
C ILE A 216 -4.35 -7.65 18.34
N HIS A 217 -3.21 -7.49 19.00
CA HIS A 217 -2.63 -8.50 19.91
C HIS A 217 -2.00 -7.90 21.16
#